data_AF-T0V0L0-F1
#
_entry.id   AF-T0V0L0-F1
#
_cell.length_a   1.000
_cell.length_b   1.000
_cell.length_c   1.000
_cell.angle_alpha   90.00
_cell.angle_beta   90.00
_cell.angle_gamma   90.00
#
_symmetry.space_group_name_H-M   'P 1'
#
loop_
_entity.id
_entity.type
_entity.pdbx_description
1 polymer ?
#
loop_
_entity_poly.entity_id
_entity_poly.type
_entity_poly.pdbx_seq_one_letter_code
_entity_poly.pdbx_strand_id
1 'polypeptide(L)'
;MSFGLLLIFLTSFAGRDDAGTVFKGAVQFNAGNFSLIKPGAYFYRYPHQLGLLSFERLVLYLIPLPVISVFYVLNLGMVIGMNYATWKITDELFTKPLVSRLAVIMSFGFLPLVFNIMFAYGLMYGLFFLVLPFSSFYVT
;
A
#
# COMPACT_ATOMS: atom_id res chain seq x y z
N MET A 1 -12.23 8.29 -6.60
CA MET A 1 -11.49 7.78 -7.78
C MET A 1 -10.74 8.90 -8.51
N SER A 2 -11.43 9.90 -9.07
CA SER A 2 -10.82 10.93 -9.94
C SER A 2 -9.70 11.76 -9.27
N PHE A 3 -9.87 12.10 -7.99
CA PHE A 3 -8.88 12.88 -7.23
C PHE A 3 -7.58 12.09 -6.93
N GLY A 4 -7.67 10.78 -6.69
CA GLY A 4 -6.51 9.93 -6.44
C GLY A 4 -5.64 9.75 -7.69
N LEU A 5 -6.26 9.58 -8.85
CA LEU A 5 -5.55 9.54 -10.13
C LEU A 5 -4.86 10.88 -10.42
N LEU A 6 -5.55 12.01 -10.19
CA LEU A 6 -4.98 13.35 -10.35
C LEU A 6 -3.71 13.54 -9.50
N LEU A 7 -3.74 13.09 -8.23
CA LEU A 7 -2.57 13.14 -7.34
C LEU A 7 -1.40 12.31 -7.88
N ILE A 8 -1.65 11.11 -8.40
CA ILE A 8 -0.61 10.25 -8.98
C ILE A 8 0.08 10.93 -10.17
N PHE A 9 -0.68 11.63 -11.03
CA PHE A 9 -0.12 12.34 -12.18
C PHE A 9 0.61 13.65 -11.83
N LEU A 10 0.20 14.33 -10.75
CA LEU A 10 0.79 15.61 -10.33
C LEU A 10 2.02 15.46 -9.43
N THR A 11 2.26 14.28 -8.87
CA THR A 11 3.36 14.04 -7.94
C THR A 11 4.65 13.72 -8.68
N SER A 12 5.75 14.41 -8.33
CA SER A 12 7.09 14.04 -8.80
C SER A 12 7.46 12.62 -8.33
N PHE A 13 7.71 11.73 -9.29
CA PHE A 13 7.97 10.28 -9.13
C PHE A 13 9.27 9.92 -8.38
N ALA A 14 9.85 10.84 -7.63
CA ALA A 14 11.03 10.57 -6.84
C ALA A 14 10.64 9.69 -5.63
N GLY A 15 10.92 8.40 -5.71
CA GLY A 15 10.89 7.52 -4.54
C GLY A 15 11.80 8.12 -3.47
N ARG A 16 11.18 8.74 -2.46
CA ARG A 16 11.88 9.41 -1.37
C ARG A 16 12.33 8.41 -0.32
N ASP A 17 13.52 8.64 0.20
CA ASP A 17 14.08 8.03 1.40
C ASP A 17 14.02 6.48 1.40
N ASP A 18 13.49 5.88 2.47
CA ASP A 18 13.48 4.44 2.68
C ASP A 18 12.68 3.69 1.62
N ALA A 19 11.52 4.21 1.20
CA ALA A 19 10.67 3.60 0.17
C ALA A 19 11.40 3.54 -1.20
N GLY A 20 12.13 4.60 -1.54
CA GLY A 20 12.97 4.62 -2.73
C GLY A 20 14.11 3.59 -2.66
N THR A 21 14.67 3.35 -1.48
CA THR A 21 15.72 2.36 -1.26
C THR A 21 15.20 0.93 -1.34
N VAL A 22 13.99 0.68 -0.82
CA VAL A 22 13.32 -0.63 -0.94
C VAL A 22 13.02 -0.95 -2.41
N PHE A 23 12.45 0.01 -3.15
CA PHE A 23 12.16 -0.15 -4.58
C PHE A 23 13.42 -0.42 -5.41
N LYS A 24 14.49 0.37 -5.22
CA LYS A 24 15.78 0.13 -5.89
C LYS A 24 16.33 -1.26 -5.53
N GLY A 25 16.19 -1.66 -4.27
CA GLY A 25 16.57 -3.00 -3.83
C GLY A 25 15.77 -4.10 -4.51
N ALA A 26 14.46 -3.92 -4.70
CA ALA A 26 13.61 -4.89 -5.36
C ALA A 26 14.02 -5.10 -6.83
N VAL A 27 14.29 -4.00 -7.55
CA VAL A 27 14.81 -4.04 -8.92
C VAL A 27 16.17 -4.74 -8.98
N GLN A 28 17.10 -4.40 -8.09
CA GLN A 28 18.43 -5.02 -8.04
C GLN A 28 18.37 -6.52 -7.73
N PHE A 29 17.49 -6.93 -6.82
CA PHE A 29 17.37 -8.33 -6.42
C PHE A 29 16.75 -9.19 -7.52
N ASN A 30 15.78 -8.66 -8.26
CA ASN A 30 15.23 -9.34 -9.42
C ASN A 30 16.25 -9.45 -10.56
N ALA A 31 17.24 -8.55 -10.62
CA ALA A 31 18.40 -8.65 -11.51
C ALA A 31 19.54 -9.54 -10.95
N GLY A 32 19.35 -10.23 -9.82
CA GLY A 32 20.34 -11.12 -9.21
C GLY A 32 21.43 -10.42 -8.37
N ASN A 33 21.31 -9.11 -8.14
CA ASN A 33 22.27 -8.35 -7.32
C ASN A 33 21.79 -8.26 -5.85
N PHE A 34 22.42 -9.05 -4.97
CA PHE A 34 22.11 -9.12 -3.54
C PHE A 34 23.03 -8.27 -2.65
N SER A 35 23.71 -7.27 -3.23
CA SER A 35 24.67 -6.43 -2.50
C SER A 35 24.08 -5.73 -1.27
N LEU A 36 22.79 -5.40 -1.29
CA LEU A 36 22.12 -4.66 -0.21
C LEU A 36 21.83 -5.48 1.06
N ILE A 37 22.04 -6.80 1.06
CA ILE A 37 21.92 -7.68 2.25
C ILE A 37 23.28 -7.95 2.92
N LYS A 38 24.39 -7.59 2.27
CA LYS A 38 25.73 -7.83 2.83
C LYS A 38 25.93 -7.10 4.16
N PRO A 39 26.82 -7.60 5.05
CA PRO A 39 27.15 -6.91 6.30
C PRO A 39 27.50 -5.45 6.06
N GLY A 40 26.86 -4.55 6.78
CA GLY A 40 27.02 -3.09 6.65
C GLY A 40 26.12 -2.41 5.60
N ALA A 41 25.38 -3.16 4.79
CA ALA A 41 24.43 -2.61 3.82
C ALA A 41 23.06 -2.29 4.43
N TYR A 42 22.20 -1.60 3.67
CA TYR A 42 20.92 -1.06 4.16
C TYR A 42 19.99 -2.14 4.75
N PHE A 43 19.78 -3.26 4.05
CA PHE A 43 18.89 -4.32 4.56
C PHE A 43 19.51 -5.17 5.67
N TYR A 44 20.84 -5.14 5.81
CA TYR A 44 21.50 -5.70 6.98
C TYR A 44 21.21 -4.87 8.24
N ARG A 45 21.14 -3.53 8.10
CA ARG A 45 20.80 -2.61 9.19
C ARG A 45 19.30 -2.57 9.50
N TYR A 46 18.45 -2.71 8.49
CA TYR A 46 16.99 -2.61 8.62
C TYR A 46 16.28 -3.87 8.11
N PRO A 47 16.39 -5.01 8.82
CA PRO A 47 15.81 -6.27 8.37
C PRO A 47 14.27 -6.25 8.31
N HIS A 48 13.61 -5.36 9.06
CA HIS A 48 12.16 -5.22 9.03
C HIS A 48 11.61 -4.78 7.65
N GLN A 49 12.44 -4.12 6.82
CA GLN A 49 12.07 -3.69 5.47
C GLN A 49 12.09 -4.86 4.46
N LEU A 50 12.60 -6.03 4.83
CA LEU A 50 12.70 -7.20 3.93
C LEU A 50 11.33 -7.75 3.52
N GLY A 51 10.32 -7.62 4.38
CA GLY A 51 8.94 -8.02 4.05
C GLY A 51 8.40 -7.20 2.88
N LEU A 52 8.57 -5.87 2.95
CA LEU A 52 8.20 -4.96 1.88
C LEU A 52 9.00 -5.24 0.60
N LEU A 53 10.33 -5.40 0.73
CA LEU A 53 11.21 -5.75 -0.38
C LEU A 53 10.72 -7.01 -1.12
N SER A 54 10.35 -8.05 -0.37
CA SER A 54 9.90 -9.32 -0.95
C SER A 54 8.57 -9.16 -1.70
N PHE A 55 7.67 -8.35 -1.15
CA PHE A 55 6.42 -7.99 -1.82
C PHE A 55 6.66 -7.21 -3.12
N GLU A 56 7.50 -6.17 -3.07
CA GLU A 56 7.82 -5.36 -4.25
C GLU A 56 8.51 -6.19 -5.34
N ARG A 57 9.38 -7.13 -4.95
CA ARG A 57 9.99 -8.08 -5.89
C ARG A 57 8.96 -8.95 -6.59
N LEU A 58 7.96 -9.45 -5.88
CA LEU A 58 6.88 -10.25 -6.45
C LEU A 58 6.04 -9.40 -7.41
N VAL A 59 5.68 -8.17 -7.02
CA VAL A 59 4.94 -7.24 -7.88
C VAL A 59 5.71 -6.93 -9.16
N LEU A 60 7.01 -6.63 -9.06
CA LEU A 60 7.87 -6.37 -10.22
C LEU A 60 8.15 -7.61 -11.07
N TYR A 61 8.04 -8.81 -10.51
CA TYR A 61 8.12 -10.04 -11.27
C TYR A 61 6.84 -10.25 -12.12
N LEU A 62 5.67 -9.96 -11.56
CA LEU A 62 4.38 -10.07 -12.26
C LEU A 62 4.15 -8.92 -13.26
N ILE A 63 4.59 -7.72 -12.91
CA ILE A 63 4.49 -6.50 -13.72
C ILE A 63 5.91 -5.92 -13.85
N PRO A 64 6.68 -6.33 -14.88
CA PRO A 64 8.09 -5.96 -15.04
C PRO A 64 8.26 -4.53 -15.57
N LEU A 65 7.62 -3.58 -14.92
CA LEU A 65 7.73 -2.15 -15.17
C LEU A 65 8.54 -1.52 -14.03
N PRO A 66 9.79 -1.08 -14.26
CA PRO A 66 10.65 -0.52 -13.23
C PRO A 66 10.28 0.94 -12.91
N VAL A 67 8.99 1.19 -12.69
CA VAL A 67 8.43 2.50 -12.34
C VAL A 67 7.69 2.43 -11.01
N ILE A 68 8.04 3.33 -10.09
CA ILE A 68 7.44 3.37 -8.74
C ILE A 68 5.93 3.66 -8.77
N SER A 69 5.43 4.26 -9.86
CA SER A 69 4.01 4.58 -10.06
C SER A 69 3.10 3.35 -10.05
N VAL A 70 3.61 2.15 -10.39
CA VAL A 70 2.87 0.89 -10.27
C VAL A 70 2.41 0.67 -8.82
N PHE A 71 3.27 1.01 -7.85
CA PHE A 71 2.94 0.89 -6.43
C PHE A 71 1.92 1.93 -5.96
N TYR A 72 1.88 3.11 -6.57
CA TYR A 72 0.85 4.11 -6.27
C TYR A 72 -0.54 3.68 -6.79
N VAL A 73 -0.58 3.10 -7.98
CA VAL A 73 -1.83 2.51 -8.53
C VAL A 73 -2.29 1.34 -7.65
N LEU A 74 -1.35 0.50 -7.21
CA LEU A 74 -1.65 -0.59 -6.28
C LEU A 74 -2.18 -0.07 -4.95
N ASN A 75 -1.55 0.95 -4.36
CA ASN A 75 -2.02 1.62 -3.14
C ASN A 75 -3.43 2.18 -3.31
N LEU A 76 -3.74 2.81 -4.44
CA LEU A 76 -5.09 3.28 -4.74
C LEU A 76 -6.10 2.13 -4.69
N GLY A 77 -5.79 1.01 -5.33
CA GLY A 77 -6.60 -0.21 -5.27
C GLY A 77 -6.84 -0.70 -3.84
N MET A 78 -5.79 -0.72 -3.03
CA MET A 78 -5.88 -1.14 -1.63
C MET A 78 -6.70 -0.17 -0.77
N VAL A 79 -6.57 1.15 -0.99
CA VAL A 79 -7.40 2.15 -0.31
C VAL A 79 -8.87 1.96 -0.64
N ILE A 80 -9.22 1.68 -1.89
CA ILE A 80 -10.62 1.38 -2.26
C ILE A 80 -11.10 0.13 -1.54
N GLY A 81 -10.29 -0.93 -1.52
CA GLY A 81 -10.64 -2.17 -0.83
C GLY A 81 -10.80 -1.99 0.69
N MET A 82 -9.96 -1.19 1.33
CA MET A 82 -10.12 -0.85 2.76
C MET A 82 -11.40 -0.06 3.02
N ASN A 83 -11.81 0.82 2.12
CA ASN A 83 -13.07 1.56 2.26
C ASN A 83 -14.28 0.64 2.06
N TYR A 84 -14.21 -0.29 1.10
CA TYR A 84 -15.23 -1.32 0.95
C TYR A 84 -15.35 -2.18 2.23
N ALA A 85 -14.21 -2.62 2.78
CA ALA A 85 -14.18 -3.39 4.01
C ALA A 85 -14.73 -2.58 5.20
N THR A 86 -14.39 -1.28 5.30
CA THR A 86 -14.93 -0.37 6.31
C THR A 86 -16.44 -0.27 6.21
N TRP A 87 -16.97 -0.03 5.00
CA TRP A 87 -18.41 -0.01 4.75
C TRP A 87 -19.07 -1.31 5.21
N LYS A 88 -18.56 -2.46 4.75
CA LYS A 88 -19.11 -3.77 5.08
C LYS A 88 -19.12 -4.03 6.59
N ILE A 89 -18.01 -3.78 7.28
CA ILE A 89 -17.90 -3.93 8.74
C ILE A 89 -18.94 -3.06 9.45
N THR A 90 -19.09 -1.80 9.04
CA THR A 90 -20.04 -0.88 9.69
C THR A 90 -21.49 -1.22 9.39
N ASP A 91 -21.77 -1.77 8.21
CA ASP A 91 -23.12 -2.20 7.84
C ASP A 91 -23.57 -3.40 8.67
N GLU A 92 -22.69 -4.39 8.83
CA GLU A 92 -22.94 -5.57 9.66
C GLU A 92 -23.07 -5.22 11.16
N LEU A 93 -22.19 -4.36 11.68
CA LEU A 93 -22.17 -4.03 13.11
C LEU A 93 -23.35 -3.14 13.54
N PHE A 94 -23.74 -2.19 12.71
CA PHE A 94 -24.68 -1.14 13.11
C PHE A 94 -26.03 -1.21 12.40
N THR A 95 -26.13 -1.97 11.30
CA THR A 95 -27.34 -2.16 10.46
C THR A 95 -28.06 -0.86 10.08
N LYS A 96 -27.34 0.27 10.15
CA LYS A 96 -27.84 1.62 9.94
C LYS A 96 -27.07 2.24 8.77
N PRO A 97 -27.72 2.46 7.61
CA PRO A 97 -27.02 2.94 6.42
C PRO A 97 -26.40 4.34 6.61
N LEU A 98 -26.94 5.16 7.52
CA LEU A 98 -26.37 6.45 7.86
C LEU A 98 -25.02 6.32 8.57
N VAL A 99 -24.86 5.33 9.46
CA VAL A 99 -23.60 5.07 10.16
C VAL A 99 -22.54 4.57 9.18
N SER A 100 -22.90 3.63 8.30
CA SER A 100 -21.98 3.10 7.29
C SER A 100 -21.49 4.18 6.33
N ARG A 101 -22.39 5.08 5.89
CA ARG A 101 -22.04 6.22 5.03
C ARG A 101 -21.14 7.22 5.74
N LEU A 102 -21.44 7.58 6.98
CA LEU A 102 -20.61 8.49 7.76
C LEU A 102 -19.22 7.91 8.03
N ALA A 103 -19.12 6.61 8.32
CA ALA A 103 -17.82 5.96 8.52
C ALA A 103 -16.94 6.02 7.26
N VAL A 104 -17.50 5.74 6.08
CA VAL A 104 -16.77 5.85 4.79
C VAL A 104 -16.43 7.31 4.46
N ILE A 105 -17.33 8.26 4.75
CA ILE A 105 -17.05 9.68 4.52
C ILE A 105 -15.94 10.15 5.46
N MET A 106 -15.92 9.71 6.71
CA MET A 106 -14.85 10.07 7.65
C MET A 106 -13.52 9.41 7.25
N SER A 107 -13.50 8.14 6.84
CA SER A 107 -12.26 7.48 6.39
C SER A 107 -11.61 8.21 5.20
N PHE A 108 -12.39 8.74 4.26
CA PHE A 108 -11.88 9.59 3.18
C PHE A 108 -11.65 11.05 3.59
N GLY A 109 -12.53 11.60 4.43
CA GLY A 109 -12.63 13.03 4.76
C GLY A 109 -11.48 13.56 5.60
N PHE A 110 -10.83 12.71 6.40
CA PHE A 110 -9.61 13.09 7.12
C PHE A 110 -8.38 13.23 6.20
N LEU A 111 -8.49 12.77 4.94
CA LEU A 111 -7.45 12.77 3.91
C LEU A 111 -6.18 11.89 4.11
N PRO A 112 -5.88 11.19 5.23
CA PRO A 112 -4.55 10.59 5.39
C PRO A 112 -4.46 9.33 4.53
N LEU A 113 -5.58 8.61 4.38
CA LEU A 113 -5.74 7.47 3.45
C LEU A 113 -5.53 7.88 1.99
N VAL A 114 -5.89 9.11 1.62
CA VAL A 114 -5.71 9.63 0.25
C VAL A 114 -4.25 10.01 0.01
N PHE A 115 -3.62 10.73 0.94
CA PHE A 115 -2.22 11.14 0.79
C PHE A 115 -1.24 9.96 0.91
N ASN A 116 -1.59 8.94 1.70
CA ASN A 116 -0.79 7.72 1.81
C ASN A 116 -0.72 6.90 0.50
N ILE A 117 -1.57 7.18 -0.51
CA ILE A 117 -1.43 6.57 -1.83
C ILE A 117 -0.06 6.87 -2.44
N MET A 118 0.47 8.07 -2.19
CA MET A 118 1.76 8.54 -2.69
C MET A 118 2.96 7.93 -1.97
N PHE A 119 2.72 7.17 -0.90
CA PHE A 119 3.78 6.51 -0.13
C PHE A 119 3.72 5.01 -0.36
N ALA A 120 4.63 4.49 -1.18
CA ALA A 120 4.83 3.04 -1.36
C ALA A 120 5.51 2.48 -0.08
N TYR A 121 4.73 2.37 0.99
CA TYR A 121 5.21 1.95 2.30
C TYR A 121 4.40 0.74 2.79
N GLY A 122 5.07 -0.15 3.51
CA GLY A 122 4.48 -1.42 3.95
C GLY A 122 3.24 -1.28 4.85
N LEU A 123 3.04 -0.12 5.47
CA LEU A 123 1.89 0.15 6.32
C LEU A 123 0.56 0.08 5.55
N MET A 124 0.52 0.54 4.29
CA MET A 124 -0.71 0.47 3.49
C MET A 124 -1.07 -0.96 3.10
N TYR A 125 -0.07 -1.77 2.76
CA TYR A 125 -0.24 -3.18 2.46
C TYR A 125 -0.67 -3.96 3.71
N GLY A 126 -0.01 -3.72 4.84
CA GLY A 126 -0.34 -4.36 6.11
C GLY A 126 -1.77 -4.07 6.57
N LEU A 127 -2.20 -2.81 6.49
CA LEU A 127 -3.57 -2.42 6.86
C LEU A 127 -4.61 -3.07 5.94
N PHE A 128 -4.37 -3.11 4.63
CA PHE A 128 -5.28 -3.76 3.70
C PHE A 128 -5.44 -5.26 3.99
N PHE A 129 -4.32 -5.97 4.17
CA PHE A 129 -4.34 -7.40 4.49
C PHE A 129 -4.88 -7.71 5.89
N LEU A 130 -4.91 -6.74 6.79
CA LEU A 130 -5.56 -6.86 8.09
C LEU A 130 -7.08 -6.70 7.99
N VAL A 131 -7.55 -5.65 7.33
CA VAL A 131 -8.96 -5.22 7.35
C VAL A 131 -9.82 -6.03 6.37
N LEU A 132 -9.28 -6.42 5.22
CA LEU A 132 -10.06 -7.16 4.21
C LEU A 132 -10.53 -8.53 4.72
N PRO A 133 -9.68 -9.38 5.32
CA PRO A 133 -10.15 -10.66 5.87
C PRO A 133 -11.09 -10.46 7.05
N PHE A 134 -10.86 -9.46 7.90
CA PHE A 134 -11.75 -9.14 9.02
C PHE A 134 -13.19 -8.86 8.55
N SER A 135 -13.34 -8.16 7.41
CA SER A 135 -14.65 -7.94 6.78
C SER A 135 -15.32 -9.21 6.21
N SER A 136 -14.57 -10.31 6.11
CA SER A 136 -15.07 -11.62 5.66
C SER A 136 -15.29 -12.60 6.81
N PHE A 137 -14.52 -12.52 7.89
CA PHE A 137 -14.57 -13.48 9.01
C PHE A 137 -15.66 -13.22 10.05
N TYR A 138 -16.12 -11.99 10.23
CA TYR A 138 -17.28 -11.69 11.09
C TYR A 138 -18.64 -11.97 10.40
N VAL A 139 -18.63 -12.75 9.32
CA VAL A 139 -19.77 -12.98 8.42
C VAL A 139 -20.09 -14.49 8.27
N THR A 140 -19.79 -15.28 9.31
CA THR A 140 -20.35 -16.64 9.48
C THR A 140 -20.97 -16.78 10.85
#